data_AF-A0A6N7QZ85-F1
#
_entry.id   AF-A0A6N7QZ85-F1
#
_cell.length_a   1.000
_cell.length_b   1.000
_cell.length_c   1.000
_cell.angle_alpha   90.00
_cell.angle_beta   90.00
_cell.angle_gamma   90.00
#
_symmetry.space_group_name_H-M   'P 1'
#
loop_
_entity.id
_entity.type
_entity.pdbx_description
1 polymer ?
#
loop_
_entity_poly.entity_id
_entity_poly.type
_entity_poly.pdbx_seq_one_letter_code
_entity_poly.pdbx_strand_id
1 'polypeptide(L)'
;MPNYVPYMILTIISILILVLIIVHKRQFGVTVLFLCFSGMVYIAELFVMIIGNSYNYFPEVLSVPYYDNVLGAIVSNLFVIPILGVVAAMYKLRFRYLVLFAVMLVVIEWLFEWLDIYQTNWWRKEYTFICTLFFFSLSKFWIRALQLGTKWSRFLSLWMQGWSGVGTVMFIMSVATIRYYEFGFFENVYRDDILVSAIMGILKSLIFVIAIILFQKFRWRLLAPILVFGIDLPLYYVGILVIEIPFWIYTIIYLVLATLLLRWNQYAYSFICKMAR
;
A
#
# COMPACT_ATOMS: atom_id res chain seq x y z
N MET A 1 -17.09 -20.99 10.29
CA MET A 1 -15.75 -20.99 9.65
C MET A 1 -14.98 -19.85 10.29
N PRO A 2 -13.69 -19.99 10.63
CA PRO A 2 -12.94 -18.88 11.21
C PRO A 2 -12.96 -17.66 10.29
N ASN A 3 -13.12 -16.46 10.85
CA ASN A 3 -13.36 -15.25 10.08
C ASN A 3 -12.23 -14.91 9.11
N TYR A 4 -10.98 -15.28 9.40
CA TYR A 4 -9.83 -15.03 8.54
C TYR A 4 -9.80 -15.87 7.26
N VAL A 5 -10.58 -16.95 7.15
CA VAL A 5 -10.46 -17.89 6.03
C VAL A 5 -10.83 -17.26 4.68
N PRO A 6 -11.95 -16.51 4.53
CA PRO A 6 -12.27 -15.80 3.29
C PRO A 6 -11.17 -14.81 2.87
N TYR A 7 -10.62 -14.06 3.82
CA TYR A 7 -9.52 -13.12 3.59
C TYR A 7 -8.26 -13.84 3.07
N MET A 8 -7.91 -14.96 3.68
CA MET A 8 -6.76 -15.77 3.30
C MET A 8 -6.93 -16.36 1.88
N ILE A 9 -8.11 -16.91 1.57
CA ILE A 9 -8.43 -17.43 0.24
C ILE A 9 -8.27 -16.31 -0.81
N LEU A 10 -8.82 -15.13 -0.54
CA LEU A 10 -8.77 -14.01 -1.46
C LEU A 10 -7.33 -13.49 -1.67
N THR A 11 -6.52 -13.51 -0.62
CA THR A 11 -5.08 -13.19 -0.68
C THR A 11 -4.32 -14.20 -1.53
N ILE A 12 -4.52 -15.50 -1.28
CA ILE A 12 -3.84 -16.58 -2.01
C ILE A 12 -4.20 -16.53 -3.50
N ILE A 13 -5.48 -16.40 -3.84
CA ILE A 13 -5.94 -16.29 -5.24
C ILE A 13 -5.28 -15.07 -5.90
N SER A 14 -5.25 -13.93 -5.22
CA SER A 14 -4.65 -12.70 -5.76
C SER A 14 -3.15 -12.89 -6.02
N ILE A 15 -2.40 -13.42 -5.05
CA ILE A 15 -0.96 -13.71 -5.21
C ILE A 15 -0.72 -14.68 -6.37
N LEU A 16 -1.54 -15.74 -6.49
CA LEU A 16 -1.44 -16.71 -7.58
C LEU A 16 -1.67 -16.03 -8.93
N ILE A 17 -2.67 -15.15 -9.05
CA ILE A 17 -2.89 -14.34 -10.26
C ILE A 17 -1.66 -13.49 -10.56
N LEU A 18 -1.10 -12.78 -9.57
CA LEU A 18 0.10 -11.94 -9.77
C LEU A 18 1.31 -12.76 -10.26
N VAL A 19 1.56 -13.91 -9.64
CA VAL A 19 2.65 -14.83 -10.05
C VAL A 19 2.43 -15.32 -11.47
N LEU A 20 1.20 -15.73 -11.84
CA LEU A 20 0.89 -16.15 -13.20
C LEU A 20 1.16 -15.04 -14.22
N ILE A 21 0.85 -13.78 -13.89
CA ILE A 21 1.17 -12.63 -14.77
C ILE A 21 2.67 -12.47 -14.91
N ILE A 22 3.43 -12.50 -13.80
CA ILE A 22 4.88 -12.34 -13.81
C ILE A 22 5.54 -13.43 -14.66
N VAL A 23 5.12 -14.69 -14.49
CA VAL A 23 5.62 -15.84 -15.24
C VAL A 23 5.25 -15.74 -16.72
N HIS A 24 4.00 -15.43 -17.03
CA HIS A 24 3.52 -15.31 -18.41
C HIS A 24 4.19 -14.15 -19.16
N LYS A 25 4.37 -13.00 -18.51
CA LYS A 25 5.06 -11.83 -19.09
C LYS A 25 6.59 -11.92 -19.02
N ARG A 26 7.14 -12.88 -18.26
CA ARG A 26 8.57 -13.03 -17.97
C ARG A 26 9.21 -11.73 -17.47
N GLN A 27 8.46 -10.96 -16.68
CA GLN A 27 8.85 -9.62 -16.23
C GLN A 27 8.54 -9.44 -14.75
N PHE A 28 9.55 -9.62 -13.90
CA PHE A 28 9.42 -9.41 -12.46
C PHE A 28 9.04 -7.96 -12.10
N GLY A 29 9.35 -6.99 -12.97
CA GLY A 29 8.98 -5.59 -12.80
C GLY A 29 7.47 -5.33 -12.77
N VAL A 30 6.61 -6.29 -13.14
CA VAL A 30 5.16 -6.21 -12.90
C VAL A 30 4.86 -5.98 -11.42
N THR A 31 5.70 -6.47 -10.49
CA THR A 31 5.59 -6.21 -9.05
C THR A 31 5.68 -4.70 -8.72
N VAL A 32 6.43 -3.93 -9.50
CA VAL A 32 6.52 -2.46 -9.34
C VAL A 32 5.19 -1.81 -9.70
N LEU A 33 4.51 -2.28 -10.76
CA LEU A 33 3.19 -1.80 -11.14
C LEU A 33 2.13 -2.17 -10.10
N PHE A 34 2.20 -3.40 -9.59
CA PHE A 34 1.38 -3.86 -8.47
C PHE A 34 1.51 -2.95 -7.24
N LEU A 35 2.73 -2.66 -6.79
CA LEU A 35 2.94 -1.77 -5.65
C LEU A 35 2.56 -0.32 -5.95
N CYS A 36 2.76 0.15 -7.18
CA CYS A 36 2.30 1.47 -7.62
C CYS A 36 0.79 1.59 -7.49
N PHE A 37 0.06 0.59 -7.97
CA PHE A 37 -1.40 0.52 -7.88
C PHE A 37 -1.89 0.37 -6.44
N SER A 38 -1.18 -0.40 -5.62
CA SER A 38 -1.45 -0.49 -4.17
C SER A 38 -1.29 0.87 -3.48
N GLY A 39 -0.26 1.64 -3.84
CA GLY A 39 -0.04 2.98 -3.30
C GLY A 39 -1.18 3.94 -3.62
N MET A 40 -1.77 3.85 -4.82
CA MET A 40 -2.95 4.64 -5.19
C MET A 40 -4.17 4.25 -4.35
N VAL A 41 -4.39 2.95 -4.14
CA VAL A 41 -5.51 2.48 -3.32
C VAL A 41 -5.31 2.88 -1.86
N TYR A 42 -4.09 2.81 -1.32
CA TYR A 42 -3.79 3.26 0.04
C TYR A 42 -4.08 4.75 0.27
N ILE A 43 -3.88 5.61 -0.73
CA ILE A 43 -4.29 7.02 -0.63
C ILE A 43 -5.81 7.13 -0.51
N ALA A 44 -6.57 6.40 -1.33
CA ALA A 44 -8.02 6.39 -1.21
C ALA A 44 -8.46 5.87 0.18
N GLU A 45 -7.81 4.81 0.66
CA GLU A 45 -8.11 4.21 1.97
C GLU A 45 -7.85 5.15 3.14
N LEU A 46 -6.82 5.99 3.04
CA LEU A 46 -6.53 7.01 4.04
C LEU A 46 -7.74 7.93 4.27
N PHE A 47 -8.41 8.35 3.21
CA PHE A 47 -9.59 9.22 3.32
C PHE A 47 -10.84 8.44 3.71
N VAL A 48 -11.05 7.28 3.11
CA VAL A 48 -12.29 6.51 3.23
C VAL A 48 -12.36 5.80 4.58
N MET A 49 -11.37 4.97 4.90
CA MET A 49 -11.37 4.14 6.11
C MET A 49 -10.73 4.87 7.29
N ILE A 50 -9.50 5.39 7.13
CA ILE A 50 -8.74 5.91 8.29
C ILE A 50 -9.36 7.21 8.81
N ILE A 51 -9.62 8.19 7.92
CA ILE A 51 -10.24 9.46 8.29
C ILE A 51 -11.77 9.31 8.39
N GLY A 52 -12.38 8.71 7.37
CA GLY A 52 -13.84 8.63 7.24
C GLY A 52 -14.50 7.56 8.11
N ASN A 53 -13.80 6.54 8.57
CA ASN A 53 -14.37 5.38 9.28
C ASN A 53 -15.56 4.77 8.50
N SER A 54 -15.36 4.53 7.20
CA SER A 54 -16.39 4.12 6.24
C SER A 54 -16.98 2.72 6.49
N TYR A 55 -16.15 1.80 6.96
CA TYR A 55 -16.46 0.39 7.19
C TYR A 55 -15.44 -0.25 8.13
N ASN A 56 -15.77 -1.45 8.61
CA ASN A 56 -14.92 -2.27 9.47
C ASN A 56 -14.87 -3.72 8.97
N TYR A 57 -13.68 -4.31 8.99
CA TYR A 57 -13.42 -5.73 8.76
C TYR A 57 -13.10 -6.43 10.08
N PHE A 58 -13.48 -7.71 10.18
CA PHE A 58 -13.28 -8.53 11.38
C PHE A 58 -12.62 -9.88 11.04
N PRO A 59 -11.37 -9.89 10.54
CA PRO A 59 -10.67 -11.13 10.23
C PRO A 59 -10.34 -11.99 11.47
N GLU A 60 -10.27 -11.41 12.68
CA GLU A 60 -9.96 -12.08 13.94
C GLU A 60 -8.58 -12.77 13.96
N VAL A 61 -7.56 -12.09 13.43
CA VAL A 61 -6.17 -12.58 13.38
C VAL A 61 -5.29 -11.89 14.41
N LEU A 62 -5.45 -10.57 14.58
CA LEU A 62 -4.65 -9.74 15.49
C LEU A 62 -5.42 -9.46 16.77
N SER A 63 -4.68 -9.34 17.89
CA SER A 63 -5.25 -9.06 19.20
C SER A 63 -5.79 -7.64 19.34
N VAL A 64 -5.22 -6.68 18.61
CA VAL A 64 -5.64 -5.27 18.60
C VAL A 64 -6.74 -5.07 17.56
N PRO A 65 -7.99 -4.76 17.94
CA PRO A 65 -9.12 -4.73 17.00
C PRO A 65 -8.94 -3.76 15.83
N TYR A 66 -8.32 -2.60 16.06
CA TYR A 66 -8.11 -1.63 14.99
C TYR A 66 -7.06 -2.11 13.98
N TYR A 67 -5.98 -2.73 14.44
CA TYR A 67 -4.99 -3.33 13.54
C TYR A 67 -5.57 -4.53 12.80
N ASP A 68 -6.42 -5.32 13.45
CA ASP A 68 -7.12 -6.43 12.81
C ASP A 68 -8.04 -5.96 11.68
N ASN A 69 -8.79 -4.88 11.92
CA ASN A 69 -9.59 -4.21 10.89
C ASN A 69 -8.72 -3.73 9.71
N VAL A 70 -7.61 -3.05 9.99
CA VAL A 70 -6.66 -2.61 8.95
C VAL A 70 -6.05 -3.79 8.20
N LEU A 71 -5.77 -4.91 8.87
CA LEU A 71 -5.31 -6.15 8.22
C LEU A 71 -6.35 -6.69 7.24
N GLY A 72 -7.64 -6.68 7.62
CA GLY A 72 -8.75 -7.04 6.74
C GLY A 72 -8.81 -6.14 5.50
N ALA A 73 -8.64 -4.83 5.69
CA ALA A 73 -8.60 -3.87 4.59
C ALA A 73 -7.39 -4.06 3.67
N ILE A 74 -6.21 -4.41 4.20
CA ILE A 74 -4.99 -4.69 3.43
C ILE A 74 -5.21 -5.80 2.40
N VAL A 75 -6.05 -6.79 2.69
CA VAL A 75 -6.36 -7.87 1.73
C VAL A 75 -6.88 -7.28 0.42
N SER A 76 -7.88 -6.41 0.51
CA SER A 76 -8.44 -5.73 -0.67
C SER A 76 -7.46 -4.72 -1.27
N ASN A 77 -6.86 -3.89 -0.40
CA ASN A 77 -6.17 -2.67 -0.80
C ASN A 77 -4.73 -2.89 -1.27
N LEU A 78 -4.05 -3.90 -0.73
CA LEU A 78 -2.72 -4.30 -1.17
C LEU A 78 -2.83 -5.34 -2.27
N PHE A 79 -3.70 -6.35 -2.14
CA PHE A 79 -3.69 -7.48 -3.06
C PHE A 79 -4.77 -7.38 -4.13
N VAL A 80 -6.05 -7.49 -3.76
CA VAL A 80 -7.14 -7.78 -4.71
C VAL A 80 -7.30 -6.67 -5.75
N ILE A 81 -7.57 -5.45 -5.31
CA ILE A 81 -7.85 -4.32 -6.22
C ILE A 81 -6.62 -4.01 -7.08
N PRO A 82 -5.40 -3.86 -6.53
CA PRO A 82 -4.20 -3.60 -7.33
C PRO A 82 -3.89 -4.70 -8.34
N ILE A 83 -4.01 -5.97 -7.98
CA ILE A 83 -3.71 -7.09 -8.88
C ILE A 83 -4.72 -7.16 -10.03
N LEU A 84 -6.01 -6.96 -9.76
CA LEU A 84 -7.01 -6.82 -10.82
C LEU A 84 -6.75 -5.59 -11.71
N GLY A 85 -6.26 -4.49 -11.14
CA GLY A 85 -5.77 -3.33 -11.89
C GLY A 85 -4.60 -3.67 -12.82
N VAL A 86 -3.63 -4.45 -12.35
CA VAL A 86 -2.52 -4.97 -13.17
C VAL A 86 -3.05 -5.85 -14.30
N VAL A 87 -3.97 -6.77 -14.02
CA VAL A 87 -4.61 -7.63 -15.04
C VAL A 87 -5.30 -6.76 -16.11
N ALA A 88 -6.15 -5.84 -15.68
CA ALA A 88 -6.91 -4.95 -16.55
C ALA A 88 -5.98 -4.14 -17.48
N ALA A 89 -4.90 -3.62 -16.93
CA ALA A 89 -3.96 -2.76 -17.64
C ALA A 89 -3.00 -3.53 -18.55
N MET A 90 -2.39 -4.62 -18.06
CA MET A 90 -1.40 -5.42 -18.80
C MET A 90 -2.00 -6.22 -19.96
N TYR A 91 -3.22 -6.73 -19.80
CA TYR A 91 -3.94 -7.45 -20.85
C TYR A 91 -4.85 -6.54 -21.69
N LYS A 92 -4.82 -5.22 -21.44
CA LYS A 92 -5.63 -4.22 -22.17
C LYS A 92 -7.10 -4.61 -22.24
N LEU A 93 -7.66 -5.10 -21.13
CA LEU A 93 -9.02 -5.63 -21.10
C LEU A 93 -10.06 -4.60 -21.57
N ARG A 94 -11.07 -5.04 -22.32
CA ARG A 94 -12.20 -4.19 -22.74
C ARG A 94 -13.03 -3.75 -21.53
N PHE A 95 -13.73 -2.61 -21.65
CA PHE A 95 -14.50 -2.01 -20.55
C PHE A 95 -15.49 -2.98 -19.88
N ARG A 96 -16.14 -3.85 -20.67
CA ARG A 96 -17.05 -4.89 -20.15
C ARG A 96 -16.42 -5.79 -19.07
N TYR A 97 -15.12 -6.08 -19.17
CA TYR A 97 -14.43 -6.91 -18.17
C TYR A 97 -14.06 -6.11 -16.92
N LEU A 98 -13.90 -4.78 -17.04
CA LEU A 98 -13.71 -3.91 -15.88
C LEU A 98 -15.00 -3.83 -15.06
N VAL A 99 -16.14 -3.73 -15.75
CA VAL A 99 -17.47 -3.83 -15.12
C VAL A 99 -17.64 -5.18 -14.42
N LEU A 100 -17.26 -6.28 -15.08
CA LEU A 100 -17.30 -7.62 -14.47
C LEU A 100 -16.47 -7.69 -13.17
N PHE A 101 -15.25 -7.17 -13.17
CA PHE A 101 -14.41 -7.13 -11.96
C PHE A 101 -15.03 -6.26 -10.86
N ALA A 102 -15.58 -5.10 -11.20
CA ALA A 102 -16.25 -4.23 -10.23
C ALA A 102 -17.48 -4.91 -9.62
N VAL A 103 -18.32 -5.57 -10.42
CA VAL A 103 -19.46 -6.38 -9.93
C VAL A 103 -18.98 -7.51 -9.02
N MET A 104 -17.91 -8.22 -9.40
CA MET A 104 -17.37 -9.30 -8.58
C MET A 104 -16.94 -8.82 -7.19
N LEU A 105 -16.32 -7.63 -7.10
CA LEU A 105 -15.92 -7.05 -5.82
C LEU A 105 -17.12 -6.65 -4.96
N VAL A 106 -18.19 -6.10 -5.56
CA VAL A 106 -19.45 -5.83 -4.84
C VAL A 106 -20.09 -7.12 -4.34
N VAL A 107 -20.05 -8.20 -5.11
CA VAL A 107 -20.56 -9.51 -4.69
C VAL A 107 -19.73 -10.07 -3.52
N ILE A 108 -18.41 -9.89 -3.53
CA ILE A 108 -17.53 -10.27 -2.41
C ILE A 108 -17.86 -9.43 -1.17
N GLU A 109 -18.06 -8.12 -1.32
CA GLU A 109 -18.48 -7.24 -0.23
C GLU A 109 -19.81 -7.72 0.38
N TRP A 110 -20.79 -8.04 -0.46
CA TRP A 110 -22.08 -8.58 0.00
C TRP A 110 -21.94 -9.93 0.71
N LEU A 111 -21.06 -10.81 0.20
CA LEU A 111 -20.75 -12.07 0.87
C LEU A 111 -20.10 -11.85 2.24
N PHE A 112 -19.22 -10.86 2.37
CA PHE A 112 -18.54 -10.57 3.65
C PHE A 112 -19.52 -9.98 4.67
N GLU A 113 -20.47 -9.13 4.24
CA GLU A 113 -21.57 -8.71 5.12
C GLU A 113 -22.44 -9.88 5.55
N TRP A 114 -22.81 -10.78 4.63
CA TRP A 114 -23.63 -11.96 4.94
C TRP A 114 -22.94 -12.93 5.91
N LEU A 115 -21.61 -12.96 5.91
CA LEU A 115 -20.81 -13.76 6.85
C LEU A 115 -20.54 -13.04 8.18
N ASP A 116 -21.06 -11.82 8.38
CA ASP A 116 -20.81 -10.96 9.55
C ASP A 116 -19.32 -10.65 9.81
N ILE A 117 -18.47 -10.74 8.78
CA ILE A 117 -17.03 -10.43 8.86
C ILE A 117 -16.71 -9.03 8.35
N TYR A 118 -17.69 -8.31 7.81
CA TYR A 118 -17.54 -6.94 7.33
C TYR A 118 -18.81 -6.16 7.63
N GLN A 119 -18.65 -4.93 8.12
CA GLN A 119 -19.75 -4.03 8.43
C GLN A 119 -19.52 -2.66 7.80
N THR A 120 -20.53 -2.16 7.11
CA THR A 120 -20.54 -0.81 6.55
C THR A 120 -21.08 0.19 7.56
N ASN A 121 -20.43 1.35 7.69
CA ASN A 121 -20.91 2.44 8.55
C ASN A 121 -21.73 3.44 7.71
N TRP A 122 -21.09 4.03 6.70
CA TRP A 122 -21.75 4.92 5.73
C TRP A 122 -21.38 4.59 4.28
N TRP A 123 -20.41 3.69 4.07
CA TRP A 123 -20.01 3.26 2.75
C TRP A 123 -21.12 2.46 2.09
N ARG A 124 -21.52 2.87 0.89
CA ARG A 124 -22.52 2.15 0.10
C ARG A 124 -21.85 1.33 -0.99
N LYS A 125 -22.46 0.20 -1.36
CA LYS A 125 -21.93 -0.72 -2.36
C LYS A 125 -21.75 -0.07 -3.74
N GLU A 126 -22.56 0.93 -4.06
CA GLU A 126 -22.42 1.73 -5.27
C GLU A 126 -21.09 2.48 -5.30
N TYR A 127 -20.57 2.90 -4.15
CA TYR A 127 -19.25 3.53 -4.05
C TYR A 127 -18.14 2.52 -4.38
N THR A 128 -18.21 1.30 -3.86
CA THR A 128 -17.29 0.22 -4.26
C THR A 128 -17.31 0.00 -5.76
N PHE A 129 -18.49 -0.10 -6.37
CA PHE A 129 -18.62 -0.28 -7.81
C PHE A 129 -17.99 0.87 -8.61
N ILE A 130 -18.35 2.12 -8.27
CA ILE A 130 -17.88 3.31 -9.00
C ILE A 130 -16.37 3.50 -8.81
N CYS A 131 -15.88 3.40 -7.58
CA CYS A 131 -14.46 3.60 -7.26
C CYS A 131 -13.58 2.52 -7.89
N THR A 132 -13.98 1.25 -7.86
CA THR A 132 -13.20 0.16 -8.49
C THR A 132 -13.23 0.26 -10.01
N LEU A 133 -14.36 0.59 -10.62
CA LEU A 133 -14.46 0.80 -12.06
C LEU A 133 -13.63 2.00 -12.53
N PHE A 134 -13.64 3.10 -11.76
CA PHE A 134 -12.76 4.24 -11.97
C PHE A 134 -11.30 3.83 -11.85
N PHE A 135 -10.93 3.10 -10.79
CA PHE A 135 -9.57 2.65 -10.55
C PHE A 135 -9.04 1.74 -11.67
N PHE A 136 -9.83 0.79 -12.17
CA PHE A 136 -9.40 -0.07 -13.28
C PHE A 136 -9.22 0.71 -14.60
N SER A 137 -10.07 1.70 -14.82
CA SER A 137 -9.94 2.61 -15.97
C SER A 137 -8.70 3.48 -15.84
N LEU A 138 -8.44 4.02 -14.64
CA LEU A 138 -7.24 4.76 -14.29
C LEU A 138 -5.98 3.91 -14.46
N SER A 139 -5.98 2.66 -13.99
CA SER A 139 -4.87 1.71 -14.12
C SER A 139 -4.44 1.51 -15.58
N LYS A 140 -5.42 1.37 -16.49
CA LYS A 140 -5.17 1.28 -17.93
C LYS A 140 -4.59 2.57 -18.51
N PHE A 141 -5.14 3.72 -18.11
CA PHE A 141 -4.62 5.02 -18.52
C PHE A 141 -3.18 5.21 -18.01
N TRP A 142 -2.89 4.78 -16.78
CA TRP A 142 -1.60 4.92 -16.12
C TRP A 142 -0.48 4.19 -16.84
N ILE A 143 -0.72 2.94 -17.26
CA ILE A 143 0.28 2.19 -18.04
C ILE A 143 0.58 2.90 -19.36
N ARG A 144 -0.43 3.48 -20.03
CA ARG A 144 -0.18 4.26 -21.25
C ARG A 144 0.65 5.50 -20.96
N ALA A 145 0.35 6.23 -19.88
CA ALA A 145 1.13 7.40 -19.47
C ALA A 145 2.60 7.04 -19.15
N LEU A 146 2.83 5.90 -18.51
CA LEU A 146 4.16 5.36 -18.25
C LEU A 146 4.91 4.97 -19.53
N GLN A 147 4.22 4.35 -20.49
CA GLN A 147 4.78 4.01 -21.81
C GLN A 147 5.14 5.26 -22.63
N LEU A 148 4.37 6.33 -22.52
CA LEU A 148 4.70 7.63 -23.12
C LEU A 148 5.92 8.30 -22.45
N GLY A 149 6.33 7.84 -21.28
CA GLY A 149 7.57 8.27 -20.65
C GLY A 149 7.55 9.66 -20.04
N THR A 150 6.37 10.21 -19.73
CA THR A 150 6.27 11.55 -19.15
C THR A 150 6.97 11.61 -17.79
N LYS A 151 7.74 12.69 -17.53
CA LYS A 151 8.51 12.83 -16.28
C LYS A 151 7.62 12.71 -15.02
N TRP A 152 6.43 13.31 -15.07
CA TRP A 152 5.45 13.26 -13.99
C TRP A 152 4.91 11.86 -13.72
N SER A 153 4.56 11.08 -14.76
CA SER A 153 4.06 9.71 -14.55
C SER A 153 5.12 8.81 -13.92
N ARG A 154 6.39 8.97 -14.31
CA ARG A 154 7.50 8.22 -13.72
C ARG A 154 7.71 8.59 -12.24
N PHE A 155 7.81 9.88 -11.95
CA PHE A 155 7.95 10.38 -10.58
C PHE A 155 6.82 9.88 -9.69
N LEU A 156 5.58 10.07 -10.14
CA LEU A 156 4.40 9.72 -9.36
C LEU A 156 4.28 8.20 -9.16
N SER A 157 4.61 7.39 -10.17
CA SER A 157 4.60 5.93 -10.03
C SER A 157 5.67 5.42 -9.06
N LEU A 158 6.86 6.04 -9.08
CA LEU A 158 7.92 5.73 -8.12
C LEU A 158 7.53 6.11 -6.70
N TRP A 159 6.84 7.25 -6.56
CA TRP A 159 6.37 7.69 -5.26
C TRP A 159 5.25 6.80 -4.74
N MET A 160 4.26 6.46 -5.56
CA MET A 160 3.16 5.56 -5.17
C MET A 160 3.68 4.17 -4.76
N GLN A 161 4.59 3.58 -5.54
CA GLN A 161 5.13 2.26 -5.20
C GLN A 161 6.07 2.31 -3.98
N GLY A 162 6.77 3.44 -3.78
CA GLY A 162 7.59 3.64 -2.60
C GLY A 162 6.73 3.82 -1.35
N TRP A 163 5.64 4.58 -1.46
CA TRP A 163 4.66 4.82 -0.42
C TRP A 163 4.01 3.51 0.04
N SER A 164 3.53 2.67 -0.87
CA SER A 164 2.95 1.38 -0.48
C SER A 164 3.96 0.51 0.27
N GLY A 165 5.20 0.40 -0.22
CA GLY A 165 6.25 -0.36 0.46
C GLY A 165 6.58 0.19 1.87
N VAL A 166 6.73 1.50 2.01
CA VAL A 166 7.00 2.13 3.32
C VAL A 166 5.80 1.97 4.25
N GLY A 167 4.58 2.24 3.79
CA GLY A 167 3.34 2.12 4.57
C GLY A 167 3.11 0.71 5.08
N THR A 168 3.33 -0.32 4.25
CA THR A 168 3.22 -1.73 4.68
C THR A 168 4.28 -2.09 5.72
N VAL A 169 5.53 -1.66 5.54
CA VAL A 169 6.60 -1.91 6.55
C VAL A 169 6.26 -1.21 7.86
N MET A 170 5.77 0.02 7.80
CA MET A 170 5.34 0.76 8.97
C MET A 170 4.20 0.04 9.70
N PHE A 171 3.18 -0.43 8.98
CA PHE A 171 2.11 -1.25 9.58
C PHE A 171 2.65 -2.52 10.24
N ILE A 172 3.56 -3.26 9.59
CA ILE A 172 4.18 -4.47 10.17
C ILE A 172 4.93 -4.14 11.46
N MET A 173 5.67 -3.02 11.51
CA MET A 173 6.36 -2.60 12.73
C MET A 173 5.39 -2.25 13.86
N SER A 174 4.24 -1.65 13.55
CA SER A 174 3.18 -1.38 14.52
C SER A 174 2.59 -2.66 15.09
N VAL A 175 2.22 -3.60 14.23
CA VAL A 175 1.65 -4.90 14.63
C VAL A 175 2.65 -5.74 15.42
N ALA A 176 3.94 -5.68 15.07
CA ALA A 176 5.01 -6.37 15.77
C ALA A 176 5.41 -5.70 17.11
N THR A 177 4.63 -4.72 17.58
CA THR A 177 4.85 -3.96 18.83
C THR A 177 6.27 -3.38 18.90
N ILE A 178 6.83 -2.96 17.77
CA ILE A 178 8.16 -2.34 17.71
C ILE A 178 8.05 -0.85 18.02
N ARG A 179 7.00 -0.21 17.48
CA ARG A 179 6.74 1.22 17.59
C ARG A 179 5.28 1.54 17.32
N TYR A 180 4.79 2.63 17.87
CA TYR A 180 3.50 3.23 17.49
C TYR A 180 3.59 4.75 17.59
N TYR A 181 2.72 5.45 16.88
CA TYR A 181 2.56 6.90 17.05
C TYR A 181 1.36 7.22 17.94
N GLU A 182 1.55 8.21 18.81
CA GLU A 182 0.53 8.79 19.68
C GLU A 182 0.61 10.32 19.57
N PHE A 183 -0.21 10.88 18.71
CA PHE A 183 -0.35 12.31 18.45
C PHE A 183 -1.57 12.90 19.20
N GLY A 184 -2.60 12.10 19.42
CA GLY A 184 -3.84 12.48 20.10
C GLY A 184 -4.92 13.07 19.17
N PHE A 185 -4.86 12.80 17.86
CA PHE A 185 -5.89 13.28 16.94
C PHE A 185 -7.21 12.50 17.07
N PHE A 186 -7.11 11.20 17.36
CA PHE A 186 -8.25 10.34 17.65
C PHE A 186 -8.19 9.81 19.07
N GLU A 187 -9.35 9.49 19.66
CA GLU A 187 -9.43 8.84 20.97
C GLU A 187 -8.77 7.44 20.97
N ASN A 188 -8.76 6.77 19.81
CA ASN A 188 -8.12 5.47 19.65
C ASN A 188 -6.66 5.64 19.19
N VAL A 189 -5.71 5.34 20.08
CA VAL A 189 -4.26 5.42 19.82
C VAL A 189 -3.84 4.60 18.60
N TYR A 190 -4.44 3.44 18.35
CA TYR A 190 -4.10 2.61 17.19
C TYR A 190 -4.59 3.21 15.87
N ARG A 191 -5.71 3.94 15.90
CA ARG A 191 -6.19 4.70 14.72
C ARG A 191 -5.26 5.85 14.40
N ASP A 192 -4.82 6.54 15.45
CA ASP A 192 -3.87 7.63 15.36
C ASP A 192 -2.50 7.14 14.86
N ASP A 193 -2.03 6.00 15.36
CA ASP A 193 -0.81 5.35 14.88
C ASP A 193 -0.87 5.09 13.37
N ILE A 194 -1.97 4.53 12.86
CA ILE A 194 -2.12 4.24 11.44
C ILE A 194 -2.20 5.52 10.60
N LEU A 195 -2.89 6.56 11.07
CA LEU A 195 -2.96 7.86 10.40
C LEU A 195 -1.57 8.50 10.29
N VAL A 196 -0.87 8.65 11.42
CA VAL A 196 0.46 9.26 11.47
C VAL A 196 1.45 8.41 10.71
N SER A 197 1.41 7.08 10.85
CA SER A 197 2.22 6.16 10.04
C SER A 197 2.01 6.39 8.56
N ALA A 198 0.78 6.65 8.14
CA ALA A 198 0.49 6.86 6.74
C ALA A 198 1.06 8.19 6.22
N ILE A 199 0.87 9.28 6.95
CA ILE A 199 1.46 10.57 6.62
C ILE A 199 2.98 10.46 6.58
N MET A 200 3.57 9.82 7.57
CA MET A 200 5.01 9.61 7.66
C MET A 200 5.52 8.77 6.51
N GLY A 201 4.83 7.69 6.11
CA GLY A 201 5.29 6.90 4.96
C GLY A 201 5.17 7.64 3.63
N ILE A 202 4.18 8.51 3.45
CA ILE A 202 4.07 9.38 2.27
C ILE A 202 5.29 10.32 2.21
N LEU A 203 5.67 10.93 3.33
CA LEU A 203 6.84 11.82 3.42
C LEU A 203 8.16 11.05 3.23
N LYS A 204 8.33 9.91 3.89
CA LYS A 204 9.54 9.09 3.81
C LYS A 204 9.76 8.52 2.40
N SER A 205 8.69 8.07 1.74
CA SER A 205 8.76 7.61 0.36
C SER A 205 9.17 8.71 -0.61
N LEU A 206 8.73 9.96 -0.37
CA LEU A 206 9.14 11.11 -1.18
C LEU A 206 10.67 11.32 -1.12
N ILE A 207 11.27 11.17 0.06
CA ILE A 207 12.73 11.28 0.24
C ILE A 207 13.48 10.21 -0.56
N PHE A 208 13.01 8.96 -0.53
CA PHE A 208 13.61 7.91 -1.34
C PHE A 208 13.56 8.23 -2.84
N VAL A 209 12.42 8.72 -3.33
CA VAL A 209 12.26 9.09 -4.75
C VAL A 209 13.17 10.25 -5.14
N ILE A 210 13.19 11.32 -4.34
CA ILE A 210 14.05 12.49 -4.56
C ILE A 210 15.52 12.06 -4.59
N ALA A 211 15.95 11.23 -3.64
CA ALA A 211 17.33 10.76 -3.58
C ALA A 211 17.72 9.94 -4.82
N ILE A 212 16.82 9.11 -5.34
CA ILE A 212 17.09 8.30 -6.55
C ILE A 212 17.18 9.16 -7.80
N ILE A 213 16.33 10.19 -7.91
CA ILE A 213 16.28 11.07 -9.08
C ILE A 213 17.46 12.05 -9.09
N LEU A 214 17.79 12.66 -7.95
CA LEU A 214 18.85 13.67 -7.85
C LEU A 214 20.25 13.05 -7.84
N PHE A 215 20.45 11.94 -7.12
CA PHE A 215 21.78 11.36 -6.96
C PHE A 215 22.02 10.21 -7.93
N GLN A 216 23.03 10.35 -8.79
CA GLN A 216 23.44 9.30 -9.72
C GLN A 216 24.26 8.20 -9.04
N LYS A 217 25.15 8.57 -8.10
CA LYS A 217 26.03 7.62 -7.41
C LYS A 217 25.31 6.99 -6.22
N PHE A 218 25.41 5.66 -6.09
CA PHE A 218 24.77 4.90 -5.01
C PHE A 218 25.19 5.38 -3.60
N ARG A 219 26.45 5.78 -3.41
CA ARG A 219 26.95 6.28 -2.11
C ARG A 219 26.16 7.48 -1.60
N TRP A 220 25.77 8.40 -2.47
CA TRP A 220 24.95 9.56 -2.09
C TRP A 220 23.49 9.19 -1.82
N ARG A 221 22.99 8.11 -2.44
CA ARG A 221 21.64 7.59 -2.16
C ARG A 221 21.53 6.97 -0.76
N LEU A 222 22.63 6.48 -0.19
CA LEU A 222 22.66 5.94 1.18
C LEU A 222 22.41 7.01 2.26
N LEU A 223 22.42 8.30 1.91
CA LEU A 223 21.93 9.35 2.80
C LEU A 223 20.42 9.27 3.02
N ALA A 224 19.64 8.71 2.10
CA ALA A 224 18.19 8.66 2.23
C ALA A 224 17.70 7.86 3.45
N PRO A 225 18.17 6.63 3.73
CA PRO A 225 17.86 5.92 4.97
C PRO A 225 18.17 6.74 6.24
N ILE A 226 19.29 7.46 6.24
CA ILE A 226 19.70 8.31 7.38
C ILE A 226 18.74 9.48 7.54
N LEU A 227 18.36 10.15 6.45
CA LEU A 227 17.39 11.26 6.48
C LEU A 227 16.00 10.80 6.91
N VAL A 228 15.55 9.64 6.39
CA VAL A 228 14.26 9.04 6.74
C VAL A 228 14.20 8.70 8.23
N PHE A 229 15.28 8.13 8.79
CA PHE A 229 15.41 7.92 10.23
C PHE A 229 15.49 9.26 11.00
N GLY A 230 16.21 10.24 10.46
CA GLY A 230 16.35 11.57 11.06
C GLY A 230 15.03 12.30 11.28
N ILE A 231 14.00 12.03 10.46
CA ILE A 231 12.67 12.61 10.64
C ILE A 231 11.92 11.99 11.80
N ASP A 232 12.20 10.74 12.15
CA ASP A 232 11.58 10.09 13.31
C ASP A 232 12.18 10.58 14.64
N LEU A 233 13.41 11.14 14.62
CA LEU A 233 14.07 11.60 15.85
C LEU A 233 13.30 12.73 16.55
N PRO A 234 12.89 13.84 15.90
CA PRO A 234 12.05 14.85 16.54
C PRO A 234 10.74 14.27 17.11
N LEU A 235 10.10 13.36 16.38
CA LEU A 235 8.85 12.73 16.84
C LEU A 235 9.08 11.87 18.08
N TYR A 236 10.21 11.18 18.15
CA TYR A 236 10.62 10.41 19.32
C TYR A 236 10.90 11.31 20.53
N TYR A 237 11.64 12.41 20.36
CA TYR A 237 11.96 13.33 21.45
C TYR A 237 10.75 14.09 22.00
N VAL A 238 9.76 14.38 21.16
CA VAL A 238 8.50 15.02 21.58
C VAL A 238 7.54 14.00 22.23
N GLY A 239 7.83 12.70 22.13
CA GLY A 239 6.98 11.63 22.68
C GLY A 239 5.84 11.20 21.74
N ILE A 240 5.79 11.71 20.51
CA ILE A 240 4.79 11.32 19.51
C ILE A 240 5.10 9.93 18.95
N LEU A 241 6.37 9.59 18.74
CA LEU A 241 6.79 8.25 18.35
C LEU A 241 7.22 7.49 19.60
N VAL A 242 6.46 6.48 19.99
CA VAL A 242 6.81 5.58 21.10
C VAL A 242 7.49 4.34 20.53
N ILE A 243 8.64 3.98 21.11
CA ILE A 243 9.43 2.82 20.72
C ILE A 243 9.48 1.87 21.92
N GLU A 244 8.92 0.68 21.73
CA GLU A 244 8.74 -0.33 22.79
C GLU A 244 9.97 -1.22 23.00
N ILE A 245 10.85 -1.26 22.00
CA ILE A 245 12.10 -2.02 22.04
C ILE A 245 13.30 -1.11 22.35
N PRO A 246 14.45 -1.67 22.78
CA PRO A 246 15.66 -0.88 22.97
C PRO A 246 16.00 -0.06 21.71
N PHE A 247 16.21 1.25 21.90
CA PHE A 247 16.36 2.21 20.81
C PHE A 247 17.45 1.85 19.79
N TRP A 248 18.55 1.22 20.24
CA TRP A 248 19.62 0.76 19.36
C TRP A 248 19.18 -0.39 18.44
N ILE A 249 18.34 -1.32 18.93
CA ILE A 249 17.75 -2.40 18.13
C ILE A 249 16.79 -1.80 17.10
N TYR A 250 15.92 -0.88 17.53
CA TYR A 250 15.03 -0.14 16.64
C TYR A 250 15.81 0.54 15.50
N THR A 251 16.89 1.24 15.85
CA THR A 251 17.74 1.93 14.87
C THR A 251 18.32 0.97 13.84
N ILE A 252 18.83 -0.20 14.27
CA ILE A 252 19.38 -1.21 13.36
C ILE A 252 18.30 -1.76 12.43
N ILE A 253 17.17 -2.20 12.97
CA ILE A 253 16.04 -2.74 12.20
C ILE A 253 15.58 -1.71 11.17
N TYR A 254 15.38 -0.47 11.61
CA TYR A 254 14.91 0.61 10.78
C TYR A 254 15.86 0.91 9.62
N LEU A 255 17.18 1.03 9.87
CA LEU A 255 18.17 1.30 8.83
C LEU A 255 18.28 0.12 7.84
N VAL A 256 18.17 -1.13 8.30
CA VAL A 256 18.13 -2.30 7.41
C VAL A 256 16.89 -2.25 6.51
N LEU A 257 15.70 -2.05 7.07
CA LEU A 257 14.46 -1.96 6.29
C LEU A 257 14.49 -0.77 5.31
N ALA A 258 14.96 0.39 5.75
CA ALA A 258 15.09 1.59 4.91
C ALA A 258 16.08 1.39 3.76
N THR A 259 17.20 0.70 3.99
CA THR A 259 18.17 0.38 2.91
C THR A 259 17.61 -0.64 1.93
N LEU A 260 16.86 -1.65 2.39
CA LEU A 260 16.15 -2.59 1.51
C LEU A 260 15.12 -1.87 0.64
N LEU A 261 14.31 -0.98 1.23
CA LEU A 261 13.35 -0.15 0.50
C LEU A 261 14.03 0.79 -0.50
N LEU A 262 15.19 1.36 -0.18
CA LEU A 262 15.97 2.15 -1.14
C LEU A 262 16.42 1.29 -2.32
N ARG A 263 16.96 0.09 -2.09
CA ARG A 263 17.37 -0.83 -3.16
C ARG A 263 16.20 -1.23 -4.03
N TRP A 264 15.04 -1.49 -3.43
CA TRP A 264 13.79 -1.76 -4.14
C TRP A 264 13.37 -0.57 -5.01
N ASN A 265 13.35 0.65 -4.47
CA ASN A 265 13.01 1.85 -5.25
C ASN A 265 13.99 2.08 -6.41
N GLN A 266 15.27 1.75 -6.26
CA GLN A 266 16.23 1.82 -7.36
C GLN A 266 15.93 0.80 -8.47
N TYR A 267 15.50 -0.41 -8.11
CA TYR A 267 15.01 -1.39 -9.07
C TYR A 267 13.76 -0.86 -9.79
N ALA A 268 12.79 -0.32 -9.05
CA ALA A 268 11.57 0.28 -9.59
C ALA A 268 11.88 1.42 -10.58
N TYR A 269 12.82 2.31 -10.25
CA TYR A 269 13.28 3.39 -11.15
C TYR A 269 13.82 2.84 -12.46
N SER A 270 14.67 1.83 -12.37
CA SER A 270 15.29 1.20 -13.54
C SER A 270 14.24 0.52 -14.42
N PHE A 271 13.24 -0.13 -13.83
CA PHE A 271 12.14 -0.75 -14.55
C PHE A 271 11.23 0.29 -15.23
N ILE A 272 10.78 1.30 -14.50
CA ILE A 272 9.90 2.37 -15.00
C ILE A 272 10.57 3.13 -16.15
N CYS A 273 11.86 3.41 -16.07
CA CYS A 273 12.61 4.04 -17.17
C CYS A 273 12.70 3.15 -18.42
N LYS A 274 12.71 1.82 -18.27
CA LYS A 274 12.72 0.88 -19.40
C LYS A 274 11.36 0.76 -20.08
N MET A 275 10.25 0.96 -19.38
CA MET A 275 8.90 0.87 -19.96
C MET A 275 8.60 1.95 -21.01
N ALA A 276 9.35 3.04 -20.99
CA ALA A 276 9.17 4.19 -21.88
C ALA A 276 10.10 4.19 -23.10
N ARG A 277 10.87 3.11 -23.29
CA ARG A 277 11.69 2.87 -24.48
C ARG A 277 11.00 1.82 -25.34
#